data_AF-A0A242BTG6-F1
#
_entry.id   AF-A0A242BTG6-F1
#
_cell.length_a   1.000
_cell.length_b   1.000
_cell.length_c   1.000
_cell.angle_alpha   90.00
_cell.angle_beta   90.00
_cell.angle_gamma   90.00
#
_symmetry.space_group_name_H-M   'P 1'
#
loop_
_entity.id
_entity.type
_entity.pdbx_description
1 polymer ?
#
loop_
_entity_poly.entity_id
_entity_poly.type
_entity_poly.pdbx_seq_one_letter_code
_entity_poly.pdbx_strand_id
1 'polypeptide(L)'
;MKITVDLNSVVTIAVIDSVNEMIYPIKTIELSENPDAFLKQLSIYINEYADKFSETLKQQLMVNMTKRISVDLKKQGISSDQLKIEV
;
A
#
# COMPACT_ATOMS: atom_id res chain seq x y z
N MET A 1 31.07 -8.01 4.74
CA MET A 1 30.63 -6.67 4.29
C MET A 1 29.48 -6.23 5.18
N LYS A 2 29.42 -4.96 5.59
CA LYS A 2 28.30 -4.39 6.37
C LYS A 2 27.61 -3.34 5.49
N ILE A 3 26.29 -3.31 5.55
CA ILE A 3 25.45 -2.44 4.73
C ILE A 3 24.51 -1.71 5.67
N THR A 4 24.30 -0.41 5.42
CA THR A 4 23.35 0.40 6.18
C THR A 4 22.11 0.59 5.34
N VAL A 5 20.94 0.33 5.93
CA VAL A 5 19.64 0.56 5.31
C VAL A 5 18.87 1.55 6.18
N ASP A 6 18.49 2.68 5.60
CA ASP A 6 17.62 3.66 6.27
C ASP A 6 16.16 3.26 6.10
N LEU A 7 15.68 2.43 7.02
CA LEU A 7 14.30 1.95 6.99
C LEU A 7 13.27 3.06 7.23
N ASN A 8 13.61 4.15 7.93
CA ASN A 8 12.65 5.22 8.18
C ASN A 8 12.27 5.95 6.89
N SER A 9 13.28 6.31 6.09
CA SER A 9 13.05 6.94 4.77
C SER A 9 12.35 5.99 3.81
N VAL A 10 12.78 4.71 3.78
CA VAL A 10 12.19 3.68 2.91
C VAL A 10 10.71 3.44 3.24
N VAL A 11 10.38 3.23 4.52
CA VAL A 11 9.01 2.93 4.94
C VAL A 11 8.07 4.08 4.62
N THR A 12 8.49 5.32 4.90
CA THR A 12 7.66 6.50 4.65
C THR A 12 7.27 6.62 3.17
N ILE A 13 8.26 6.48 2.28
CA ILE A 13 8.01 6.55 0.83
C ILE A 13 7.18 5.36 0.36
N ALA A 14 7.50 4.15 0.85
CA ALA A 14 6.78 2.94 0.46
C ALA A 14 5.30 2.98 0.89
N VAL A 15 4.98 3.53 2.06
CA VAL A 15 3.59 3.73 2.50
C VAL A 15 2.85 4.68 1.56
N ILE A 16 3.45 5.81 1.19
CA ILE A 16 2.84 6.78 0.27
C ILE A 16 2.59 6.14 -1.11
N ASP A 17 3.60 5.45 -1.64
CA ASP A 17 3.50 4.73 -2.92
C ASP A 17 2.37 3.69 -2.87
N SER A 18 2.33 2.88 -1.81
CA SER A 18 1.30 1.85 -1.64
C SER A 18 -0.09 2.46 -1.59
N VAL A 19 -0.34 3.47 -0.75
CA VAL A 19 -1.66 4.12 -0.67
C VAL A 19 -2.09 4.71 -2.01
N ASN A 20 -1.17 5.30 -2.78
CA ASN A 20 -1.48 5.85 -4.11
C ASN A 20 -1.79 4.76 -5.15
N GLU A 21 -1.22 3.56 -5.00
CA GLU A 21 -1.48 2.40 -5.85
C GLU A 21 -2.77 1.65 -5.47
N MET A 22 -3.35 1.92 -4.30
CA MET A 22 -4.65 1.37 -3.91
C MET A 22 -5.77 2.05 -4.70
N ILE A 23 -6.12 1.49 -5.85
CA ILE A 23 -7.25 1.96 -6.65
C ILE A 23 -8.54 1.38 -6.08
N TYR A 24 -9.38 2.25 -5.53
CA TYR A 24 -10.71 1.89 -5.07
C TYR A 24 -11.77 2.29 -6.10
N PRO A 25 -12.72 1.41 -6.43
CA PRO A 25 -13.75 1.71 -7.41
C PRO A 25 -14.66 2.82 -6.88
N ILE A 26 -14.99 3.77 -7.76
CA ILE A 26 -16.03 4.77 -7.49
C ILE A 26 -17.36 4.02 -7.29
N LYS A 27 -18.10 4.39 -6.24
CA LYS A 27 -19.42 3.86 -5.93
C LYS A 27 -20.47 4.95 -6.15
N THR A 28 -21.54 4.60 -6.83
CA THR A 28 -22.73 5.46 -6.98
C THR A 28 -23.80 4.98 -6.01
N ILE A 29 -24.32 5.89 -5.17
CA ILE A 29 -25.45 5.63 -4.27
C ILE A 29 -26.62 6.45 -4.76
N GLU A 30 -27.75 5.80 -5.03
CA GLU A 30 -29.00 6.50 -5.35
C GLU A 30 -29.62 7.05 -4.06
N LEU A 31 -29.99 8.34 -4.10
CA LEU A 31 -30.71 8.96 -3.00
C LEU A 31 -32.17 8.50 -3.03
N SER A 32 -32.58 7.77 -1.99
CA SER A 32 -33.99 7.45 -1.76
C SER A 32 -34.68 8.53 -0.92
N GLU A 33 -36.00 8.55 -0.91
CA GLU A 33 -36.79 9.41 -0.01
C GLU A 33 -36.52 9.13 1.49
N ASN A 34 -35.90 7.99 1.80
CA ASN A 34 -35.43 7.64 3.13
C ASN A 34 -33.91 7.92 3.30
N PRO A 35 -33.52 8.95 4.08
CA PRO A 35 -32.12 9.26 4.34
C PRO A 35 -31.32 8.14 5.03
N ASP A 36 -31.98 7.30 5.85
CA ASP A 36 -31.30 6.22 6.57
C ASP A 36 -30.85 5.11 5.62
N ALA A 37 -31.55 4.93 4.49
CA ALA A 37 -31.17 3.97 3.47
C ALA A 37 -29.85 4.38 2.79
N PHE A 38 -29.64 5.68 2.55
CA PHE A 38 -28.37 6.21 2.05
C PHE A 38 -27.22 5.96 3.03
N LEU A 39 -27.41 6.32 4.31
CA LEU A 39 -26.39 6.12 5.35
C LEU A 39 -26.02 4.65 5.52
N LYS A 40 -27.01 3.75 5.44
CA LYS A 40 -26.79 2.31 5.51
C LYS A 40 -25.94 1.81 4.33
N GLN A 41 -26.25 2.22 3.10
CA GLN A 41 -25.47 1.83 1.92
C GLN A 41 -24.04 2.38 1.97
N LEU A 42 -23.88 3.65 2.38
CA LEU A 42 -22.55 4.27 2.54
C LEU A 42 -21.70 3.51 3.56
N SER A 43 -22.28 3.14 4.71
CA SER A 43 -21.59 2.36 5.75
C SER A 43 -21.11 1.01 5.23
N ILE A 44 -21.92 0.31 4.42
CA ILE A 44 -21.52 -0.95 3.79
C ILE A 44 -20.26 -0.77 2.94
N TYR A 45 -20.22 0.23 2.06
CA TYR A 45 -19.05 0.47 1.20
C TYR A 45 -17.80 0.88 1.99
N ILE A 46 -17.96 1.65 3.07
CA ILE A 46 -16.84 2.00 3.95
C ILE A 46 -16.28 0.76 4.65
N ASN A 47 -17.15 -0.14 5.13
CA ASN A 47 -16.71 -1.38 5.78
C ASN A 47 -16.02 -2.33 4.78
N GLU A 48 -16.57 -2.49 3.57
CA GLU A 48 -15.92 -3.26 2.50
C GLU A 48 -14.51 -2.74 2.18
N TYR A 49 -14.32 -1.43 2.20
CA TYR A 49 -13.01 -0.80 2.05
C TYR A 49 -12.10 -1.15 3.23
N ALA A 50 -12.57 -0.96 4.47
CA ALA A 50 -11.79 -1.13 5.68
C ALA A 50 -11.29 -2.58 5.83
N ASP A 51 -12.13 -3.55 5.52
CA ASP A 51 -11.80 -4.98 5.60
C ASP A 51 -10.64 -5.34 4.68
N LYS A 52 -10.60 -4.76 3.46
CA LYS A 52 -9.56 -5.06 2.46
C LYS A 52 -8.32 -4.17 2.57
N PHE A 53 -8.44 -3.03 3.26
CA PHE A 53 -7.39 -2.02 3.33
C PHE A 53 -6.10 -2.58 3.92
N SER A 54 -6.17 -3.20 5.10
CA SER A 54 -4.98 -3.66 5.81
C SER A 54 -4.21 -4.74 5.05
N GLU A 55 -4.92 -5.69 4.42
CA GLU A 55 -4.29 -6.76 3.65
C GLU A 55 -3.64 -6.22 2.37
N THR A 56 -4.37 -5.38 1.63
CA THR A 56 -3.88 -4.78 0.39
C THR A 56 -2.67 -3.87 0.66
N LEU A 57 -2.75 -3.04 1.71
CA LEU A 57 -1.67 -2.15 2.12
C LEU A 57 -0.43 -2.97 2.49
N LYS A 58 -0.59 -4.06 3.24
CA LYS A 58 0.54 -4.92 3.61
C LYS A 58 1.24 -5.50 2.39
N GLN A 59 0.49 -6.04 1.43
CA GLN A 59 1.06 -6.64 0.22
C GLN A 59 1.82 -5.61 -0.62
N GLN A 60 1.21 -4.45 -0.88
CA GLN A 60 1.85 -3.38 -1.63
C GLN A 60 3.06 -2.81 -0.90
N LEU A 61 2.98 -2.67 0.42
CA LEU A 61 4.08 -2.14 1.23
C LEU A 61 5.31 -3.04 1.14
N MET A 62 5.14 -4.36 1.21
CA MET A 62 6.27 -5.31 1.07
C MET A 62 6.95 -5.18 -0.30
N VAL A 63 6.16 -5.06 -1.38
CA VAL A 63 6.67 -4.87 -2.74
C VAL A 63 7.42 -3.53 -2.86
N ASN A 64 6.82 -2.44 -2.38
CA ASN A 64 7.39 -1.11 -2.49
C ASN A 64 8.63 -0.93 -1.61
N MET A 65 8.64 -1.46 -0.39
CA MET A 65 9.84 -1.49 0.45
C MET A 65 10.97 -2.27 -0.22
N THR A 66 10.68 -3.46 -0.77
CA THR A 66 11.65 -4.29 -1.47
C THR A 66 12.28 -3.57 -2.66
N LYS A 67 11.44 -2.91 -3.46
CA LYS A 67 11.86 -2.11 -4.61
C LYS A 67 12.75 -0.94 -4.19
N ARG A 68 12.36 -0.20 -3.14
CA ARG A 68 13.12 0.95 -2.61
C ARG A 68 14.46 0.54 -2.02
N ILE A 69 14.49 -0.52 -1.21
CA ILE A 69 15.73 -1.10 -0.67
C ILE A 69 16.65 -1.54 -1.81
N SER A 70 16.12 -2.21 -2.83
CA SER A 70 16.91 -2.63 -3.99
C SER A 70 17.56 -1.44 -4.72
N VAL A 71 16.84 -0.32 -4.85
CA VAL A 71 17.39 0.92 -5.43
C VAL A 71 18.51 1.49 -4.56
N ASP A 72 18.33 1.53 -3.25
CA ASP A 72 19.34 2.09 -2.34
C ASP A 72 20.59 1.20 -2.24
N LEU A 73 20.43 -0.12 -2.28
CA LEU A 73 21.55 -1.06 -2.34
C LEU A 73 22.35 -0.91 -3.64
N LYS A 74 21.67 -0.71 -4.78
CA LYS A 74 22.35 -0.41 -6.06
C LYS A 74 23.15 0.88 -6.00
N LYS A 75 22.64 1.93 -5.35
CA LYS A 75 23.40 3.18 -5.11
C LYS A 75 24.65 2.98 -4.26
N GLN A 76 24.64 1.97 -3.39
CA GLN A 76 25.79 1.55 -2.58
C GLN A 76 26.74 0.58 -3.31
N GLY A 77 26.52 0.31 -4.61
CA GLY A 77 27.37 -0.57 -5.42
C GLY A 77 27.07 -2.06 -5.26
N ILE A 78 25.94 -2.44 -4.66
CA ILE A 78 25.53 -3.83 -4.47
C ILE A 78 24.61 -4.24 -5.62
N SER A 79 25.03 -5.23 -6.41
CA SER A 79 24.18 -5.75 -7.50
C SER A 79 23.02 -6.56 -6.95
N SER A 80 21.86 -6.44 -7.60
CA SER A 80 20.67 -7.26 -7.34
C SER A 80 20.92 -8.76 -7.50
N ASP A 81 21.92 -9.16 -8.29
CA ASP A 81 22.27 -10.58 -8.50
C ASP A 81 22.87 -11.22 -7.24
N GLN A 82 23.33 -10.40 -6.29
CA GLN A 82 23.83 -10.83 -4.98
C GLN A 82 22.72 -10.89 -3.91
N LEU A 83 21.50 -10.45 -4.23
CA LEU A 83 20.39 -10.31 -3.30
C LEU A 83 19.25 -11.27 -3.70
N LYS A 84 19.15 -12.40 -3.00
CA LYS A 84 17.92 -13.21 -3.03
C LYS A 84 16.91 -12.54 -2.11
N ILE A 85 15.97 -11.80 -2.68
CA ILE A 85 14.85 -11.25 -1.90
C ILE A 85 13.67 -12.21 -2.06
N GLU A 86 13.39 -12.95 -1.00
CA GLU A 86 12.18 -13.76 -0.87
C GLU A 86 11.07 -12.84 -0.34
N VAL A 87 10.01 -12.65 -1.13
CA VAL A 87 8.80 -11.88 -0.77
C VAL A 87 7.69 -12.85 -0.44
#